data_AF-A0A218MAQ3-F1
#
_entry.id   AF-A0A218MAQ3-F1
#
_cell.length_a   1.000
_cell.length_b   1.000
_cell.length_c   1.000
_cell.angle_alpha   90.00
_cell.angle_beta   90.00
_cell.angle_gamma   90.00
#
_symmetry.space_group_name_H-M   'P 1'
#
loop_
_entity.id
_entity.type
_entity.pdbx_description
1 polymer ?
#
loop_
_entity_poly.entity_id
_entity_poly.type
_entity_poly.pdbx_seq_one_letter_code
_entity_poly.pdbx_strand_id
1 'polypeptide(L)' 'MASYFEYPAEEMGRPVPVLLSLRELKALELALDGDPIVESSPWKEVLTAATQRLIDALIDRRIELDRTVKSRLDF' A
#
# COMPACT_ATOMS: atom_id res chain seq x y z
N MET A 1 26.87 3.41 -8.48
CA MET A 1 25.86 3.54 -9.56
C MET A 1 24.54 3.08 -8.99
N ALA A 2 23.60 4.00 -8.75
CA ALA A 2 22.23 3.59 -8.42
C ALA A 2 21.62 3.06 -9.72
N SER A 3 21.51 1.74 -9.84
CA SER A 3 20.73 1.12 -10.90
C SER A 3 19.29 1.51 -10.67
N TYR A 4 18.81 2.53 -11.37
CA TYR A 4 17.38 2.81 -11.50
C TYR A 4 16.81 1.64 -12.28
N PHE A 5 16.37 0.60 -11.57
CA PHE A 5 15.49 -0.39 -12.14
C PHE A 5 14.19 0.34 -12.47
N GLU A 6 14.04 0.76 -13.72
CA GLU A 6 12.78 1.27 -14.23
C GLU A 6 11.81 0.09 -14.27
N TYR A 7 10.82 0.09 -13.37
CA TYR A 7 9.72 -0.85 -13.45
C TYR A 7 9.01 -0.66 -14.79
N PRO A 8 8.61 -1.74 -15.49
CA PRO A 8 7.83 -1.61 -16.71
C PRO A 8 6.59 -0.75 -16.47
N ALA A 9 6.29 0.19 -17.37
CA ALA A 9 5.15 1.10 -17.24
C ALA A 9 3.82 0.35 -17.03
N GLU A 10 3.69 -0.83 -17.62
CA GLU A 10 2.55 -1.74 -17.45
C GLU A 10 2.38 -2.23 -15.99
N GLU A 11 3.46 -2.46 -15.26
CA GLU A 11 3.41 -2.90 -13.86
C GLU A 11 3.10 -1.73 -12.92
N MET A 12 3.55 -0.52 -13.26
CA MET A 12 3.26 0.70 -12.49
C MET A 12 1.77 1.07 -12.49
N GLY A 13 1.01 0.65 -13.50
CA GLY A 13 -0.43 0.88 -13.60
C GLY A 13 -1.30 -0.19 -12.96
N ARG A 14 -0.72 -1.28 -12.43
CA ARG A 14 -1.51 -2.38 -11.86
C ARG A 14 -2.02 -2.03 -10.46
N PRO A 15 -3.32 -2.26 -10.18
CA PRO A 15 -3.86 -2.03 -8.85
C PRO A 15 -3.24 -2.99 -7.84
N VAL A 16 -3.02 -2.50 -6.61
CA VAL A 16 -2.62 -3.33 -5.46
C VAL A 16 -3.89 -3.71 -4.70
N PRO A 17 -4.33 -4.98 -4.74
CA PRO A 17 -5.53 -5.39 -4.03
C PRO A 17 -5.25 -5.41 -2.53
N VAL A 18 -6.03 -4.64 -1.76
CA VAL A 18 -5.97 -4.66 -0.29
C VAL A 18 -7.35 -4.97 0.26
N LEU A 19 -7.43 -6.02 1.07
CA LEU A 19 -8.66 -6.39 1.75
C LEU A 19 -8.76 -5.61 3.06
N LEU A 20 -9.73 -4.70 3.11
CA LEU A 20 -10.05 -3.90 4.28
C LEU A 20 -11.45 -4.26 4.78
N SER A 21 -11.64 -4.25 6.09
CA SER A 21 -12.98 -4.30 6.68
C SER A 21 -13.71 -2.98 6.42
N LEU A 22 -15.05 -3.00 6.48
CA LEU A 22 -15.86 -1.78 6.35
C LEU A 22 -15.48 -0.70 7.38
N ARG A 23 -15.05 -1.13 8.58
CA ARG A 23 -14.62 -0.21 9.64
C ARG A 23 -13.31 0.49 9.28
N GLU A 24 -12.37 -0.25 8.70
CA GLU A 24 -11.10 0.30 8.22
C GLU A 24 -11.29 1.21 7.02
N LEU A 25 -12.17 0.82 6.08
CA LEU A 25 -12.57 1.67 4.98
C LEU A 25 -13.15 2.99 5.49
N LYS A 26 -14.06 2.95 6.48
CA LYS A 26 -14.65 4.16 7.05
C LYS A 26 -13.62 5.04 7.76
N ALA A 27 -12.67 4.45 8.47
CA ALA A 27 -11.60 5.19 9.12
C ALA A 27 -10.73 5.95 8.10
N LEU A 28 -10.43 5.34 6.96
CA LEU A 28 -9.71 5.97 5.87
C LEU A 28 -10.53 7.08 5.20
N GLU A 29 -11.82 6.87 4.96
CA GLU A 29 -12.73 7.92 4.45
C GLU A 29 -12.71 9.16 5.34
N LEU A 30 -12.89 8.98 6.67
CA LEU A 30 -12.84 10.09 7.63
C LEU A 30 -11.50 10.84 7.57
N ALA A 31 -10.39 10.10 7.45
CA ALA A 31 -9.07 10.69 7.33
C ALA A 31 -8.89 11.48 6.02
N LEU A 32 -9.44 10.99 4.91
CA LEU A 32 -9.36 11.62 3.59
C LEU A 32 -10.27 12.84 3.47
N ASP A 33 -11.44 12.80 4.09
CA ASP A 33 -12.41 13.91 4.14
C ASP A 33 -11.90 15.09 5.00
N GLY A 34 -10.77 14.92 5.67
CA GLY A 34 -10.13 15.94 6.50
C GLY A 34 -10.71 16.04 7.91
N ASP A 35 -11.51 15.05 8.34
CA ASP A 35 -12.02 15.01 9.70
C ASP A 35 -10.85 14.75 10.67
N PRO A 36 -10.64 15.62 11.68
CA PRO A 36 -9.54 15.45 12.60
C PRO A 36 -9.78 14.23 13.49
N ILE A 37 -9.07 13.13 13.20
CA ILE A 37 -9.06 11.95 14.04
C ILE A 37 -8.17 12.22 15.25
N VAL A 38 -8.82 12.62 16.35
CA VAL A 38 -8.16 12.93 17.62
C VAL A 38 -7.49 11.68 18.18
N GLU A 39 -6.41 11.86 18.94
CA GLU A 39 -5.60 10.77 19.48
C GLU A 39 -6.38 9.80 20.39
N SER A 40 -7.40 10.28 21.08
CA SER A 40 -8.29 9.47 21.92
C SER A 40 -9.42 8.79 21.15
N SER A 41 -9.51 8.99 19.83
CA SER A 41 -10.59 8.45 19.01
C SER A 41 -10.41 6.95 18.78
N PRO A 42 -11.49 6.14 18.89
CA PRO A 42 -11.44 4.73 18.50
C PRO A 42 -11.15 4.53 17.00
N TRP A 43 -11.25 5.60 16.20
CA TRP A 43 -10.88 5.58 14.79
C TRP A 43 -9.38 5.65 14.56
N LYS A 44 -8.57 6.13 15.53
CA LYS A 44 -7.11 6.24 15.36
C LYS A 44 -6.46 4.86 15.24
N GLU A 45 -6.81 3.94 16.13
CA GLU A 45 -6.27 2.57 16.10
C GLU A 45 -6.66 1.86 14.81
N VAL A 46 -7.93 2.01 14.41
CA VAL A 46 -8.45 1.43 13.17
C VAL A 46 -7.76 2.03 11.95
N LEU A 47 -7.58 3.35 11.90
CA LEU A 47 -6.86 4.02 10.82
C LEU A 47 -5.40 3.57 10.76
N THR A 48 -4.73 3.46 11.90
CA THR A 48 -3.35 2.97 11.98
C THR A 48 -3.25 1.56 11.42
N ALA A 49 -4.16 0.66 11.83
CA ALA A 49 -4.20 -0.71 11.34
C ALA A 49 -4.50 -0.77 9.82
N ALA A 50 -5.45 0.03 9.33
CA ALA A 50 -5.78 0.12 7.91
C ALA A 50 -4.58 0.62 7.09
N THR A 51 -3.92 1.67 7.57
CA THR A 51 -2.73 2.26 6.93
C THR A 51 -1.58 1.27 6.89
N GLN A 52 -1.34 0.54 7.98
CA GLN A 52 -0.30 -0.48 8.02
C GLN A 52 -0.55 -1.57 6.98
N ARG A 53 -1.80 -2.07 6.84
CA ARG A 53 -2.12 -3.07 5.80
C ARG A 53 -1.92 -2.55 4.38
N LEU A 54 -2.24 -1.29 4.12
CA LEU A 54 -1.96 -0.66 2.83
C LEU A 54 -0.45 -0.65 2.55
N ILE A 55 0.35 -0.26 3.55
CA ILE A 55 1.82 -0.24 3.44
C ILE A 55 2.36 -1.65 3.19
N ASP A 56 1.91 -2.64 3.95
CA ASP A 56 2.37 -4.02 3.82
C ASP A 56 2.06 -4.57 2.42
N ALA A 57 0.85 -4.35 1.90
CA ALA A 57 0.48 -4.77 0.56
C ALA A 57 1.31 -4.09 -0.54
N LEU A 58 1.66 -2.81 -0.37
CA LEU A 58 2.56 -2.10 -1.29
C LEU A 58 3.98 -2.68 -1.25
N ILE A 59 4.48 -3.01 -0.06
CA ILE A 59 5.81 -3.62 0.13
C ILE A 59 5.83 -5.01 -0.51
N ASP A 60 4.85 -5.85 -0.23
CA ASP A 60 4.75 -7.20 -0.79
C ASP A 60 4.70 -7.15 -2.32
N ARG A 61 3.88 -6.25 -2.87
CA ARG A 61 3.80 -6.08 -4.32
C ARG A 61 5.13 -5.64 -4.92
N ARG A 62 5.83 -4.72 -4.27
CA ARG A 62 7.17 -4.30 -4.69
C ARG A 62 8.16 -5.47 -4.68
N ILE A 63 8.15 -6.30 -3.64
CA ILE A 63 9.01 -7.49 -3.53
C ILE A 63 8.71 -8.48 -4.67
N GLU A 64 7.43 -8.71 -4.99
CA GLU A 64 7.03 -9.55 -6.12
C GLU A 64 7.55 -9.02 -7.47
N LEU A 65 7.43 -7.71 -7.69
CA LEU A 65 7.95 -7.05 -8.88
C LEU A 65 9.47 -7.18 -8.97
N ASP A 66 10.19 -6.92 -7.88
CA ASP A 66 11.65 -7.06 -7.83
C ASP A 66 12.10 -8.49 -8.15
N ARG A 67 11.38 -9.51 -7.63
CA ARG A 67 11.64 -10.92 -7.94
C ARG A 67 11.39 -11.22 -9.42
N THR A 68 10.28 -10.72 -9.97
CA THR A 68 9.92 -10.94 -11.37
C THR A 68 10.94 -10.29 -12.31
N VAL A 69 11.34 -9.04 -12.04
CA VAL A 69 12.34 -8.32 -12.84
C VAL A 69 13.69 -9.04 -12.80
N LYS A 70 14.16 -9.45 -11.62
CA LYS A 70 15.41 -10.22 -11.50
C LYS A 70 15.36 -11.54 -12.27
N SER A 71 14.28 -12.30 -12.14
CA SER A 71 14.12 -13.57 -12.87
C SER A 71 14.13 -13.43 -14.40
N ARG A 72 13.74 -12.26 -14.93
CA ARG A 72 13.79 -11.96 -16.37
C ARG A 72 15.19 -11.59 -16.86
N LEU A 73 16.09 -11.20 -15.97
CA LEU A 73 17.46 -10.77 -16.30
C LEU A 73 18.49 -11.90 -16.19
N ASP A 74 18.12 -13.05 -15.61
CA ASP A 74 18.98 -14.24 -15.48
C ASP A 74 19.02 -15.11 -16.76
N PHE A 75 18.49 -14.62 -17.89
CA PHE A 75 18.53 -15.24 -19.22
C PHE A 75 19.41 -14.42 -20.19
#